data_AF-A0A136N973-F1
#
_entry.id   AF-A0A136N973-F1
#
_cell.length_a   1.000
_cell.length_b   1.000
_cell.length_c   1.000
_cell.angle_alpha   90.00
_cell.angle_beta   90.00
_cell.angle_gamma   90.00
#
_symmetry.space_group_name_H-M   'P 1'
#
loop_
_entity.id
_entity.type
_entity.pdbx_description
1 polymer ?
#
loop_
_entity_poly.entity_id
_entity_poly.type
_entity_poly.pdbx_seq_one_letter_code
_entity_poly.pdbx_strand_id
1 'polypeptide(L)'
;MDYVHIVGTVTDYETVKRGGKLASLSIIVDELNSVDSTFRKNLFKAYPDVDSKGGYTFNEKFMLLSNDVTPTFCRLSVETMDYINKFTRDTVYFSIQ
;
A
#
# COMPACT_ATOMS: atom_id res chain seq x y z
N MET A 1 2.13 21.99 -1.81
CA MET A 1 2.17 21.26 -0.51
C MET A 1 0.93 20.42 -0.52
N ASP A 2 1.12 19.16 -0.87
CA ASP A 2 0.02 18.33 -1.32
C ASP A 2 -0.11 17.15 -0.37
N TYR A 3 -1.35 16.92 0.05
CA TYR A 3 -1.67 15.76 0.85
C TYR A 3 -2.17 14.67 -0.06
N VAL A 4 -1.51 13.52 0.03
CA VAL A 4 -1.98 12.31 -0.62
C VAL A 4 -2.84 11.58 0.40
N HIS A 5 -4.04 11.23 -0.04
CA HIS A 5 -4.99 10.47 0.75
C HIS A 5 -5.21 9.12 0.08
N ILE A 6 -4.93 8.05 0.82
CA ILE A 6 -5.06 6.68 0.34
C ILE A 6 -6.11 5.97 1.21
N VAL A 7 -7.16 5.51 0.54
CA VAL A 7 -8.23 4.73 1.15
C VAL A 7 -8.36 3.43 0.38
N GLY A 8 -8.43 2.32 1.11
CA GLY A 8 -8.65 1.01 0.52
C GLY A 8 -9.15 0.03 1.54
N THR A 9 -9.77 -1.04 1.06
CA THR A 9 -10.28 -2.11 1.90
C THR A 9 -9.63 -3.41 1.47
N VAL A 10 -9.05 -4.10 2.43
CA VAL A 10 -8.60 -5.48 2.31
C VAL A 10 -9.65 -6.37 2.94
N THR A 11 -9.99 -7.47 2.28
CA THR A 11 -10.89 -8.50 2.82
C THR A 11 -10.18 -9.85 2.88
N ASP A 12 -10.73 -10.74 3.70
CA ASP A 12 -10.36 -12.16 3.81
C ASP A 12 -10.13 -12.83 2.44
N TYR A 13 -9.10 -13.67 2.36
CA TYR A 13 -8.90 -14.63 1.26
C TYR A 13 -9.81 -15.83 1.48
N GLU A 14 -11.06 -15.79 1.00
CA GLU A 14 -12.02 -16.87 1.22
C GLU A 14 -11.53 -18.21 0.62
N THR A 15 -10.71 -18.95 1.35
CA THR A 15 -10.22 -20.27 0.99
C THR A 15 -9.85 -21.06 2.24
N VAL A 16 -10.86 -21.71 2.83
CA VAL A 16 -10.76 -22.90 3.71
C VAL A 16 -10.04 -22.73 5.07
N LYS A 17 -10.75 -23.07 6.17
CA LYS A 17 -10.25 -23.34 7.55
C LYS A 17 -8.98 -22.55 7.97
N ARG A 18 -9.20 -21.33 8.52
CA ARG A 18 -8.22 -20.40 9.13
C ARG A 18 -7.28 -19.64 8.18
N GLY A 19 -7.14 -20.02 6.91
CA GLY A 19 -6.39 -19.26 5.89
C GLY A 19 -7.06 -17.97 5.42
N GLY A 20 -8.31 -17.71 5.82
CA GLY A 20 -9.02 -16.49 5.39
C GLY A 20 -8.64 -15.22 6.14
N LYS A 21 -8.19 -15.35 7.39
CA LYS A 21 -7.94 -14.17 8.25
C LYS A 21 -6.60 -13.53 7.95
N LEU A 22 -6.58 -12.20 8.00
CA LEU A 22 -5.36 -11.42 7.90
C LEU A 22 -4.46 -11.68 9.11
N ALA A 23 -3.19 -11.96 8.84
CA ALA A 23 -2.11 -12.04 9.82
C ALA A 23 -1.24 -10.77 9.75
N SER A 24 -1.04 -10.22 8.55
CA SER A 24 -0.35 -8.93 8.38
C SER A 24 -0.84 -8.15 7.18
N LEU A 25 -0.60 -6.83 7.24
CA LEU A 25 -0.87 -5.88 6.17
C LEU A 25 0.29 -4.88 6.10
N SER A 26 0.80 -4.65 4.88
CA SER A 26 1.81 -3.66 4.56
C SER A 26 1.30 -2.75 3.46
N ILE A 27 1.30 -1.44 3.72
CA ILE A 27 0.89 -0.41 2.77
C ILE A 27 2.10 0.48 2.53
N ILE A 28 2.60 0.49 1.30
CA ILE A 28 3.82 1.21 0.94
C ILE A 28 3.55 2.09 -0.26
N VAL A 29 3.98 3.34 -0.21
CA VAL A 29 4.04 4.22 -1.38
C VAL A 29 5.50 4.50 -1.68
N ASP A 30 5.91 4.15 -2.89
CA ASP A 30 7.24 4.40 -3.42
C ASP A 30 7.21 5.55 -4.43
N GLU A 31 8.22 6.39 -4.42
CA GLU A 31 8.58 7.23 -5.56
C GLU A 31 9.43 6.39 -6.53
N LEU A 32 9.06 6.45 -7.80
CA LEU A 32 9.75 5.81 -8.90
C LEU A 32 10.34 6.87 -9.83
N ASN A 33 11.39 6.50 -10.55
CA ASN A 33 11.87 7.26 -11.69
C ASN A 33 10.86 7.13 -12.84
N SER A 34 10.47 8.26 -13.42
CA SER A 34 9.45 8.32 -14.47
C SER A 34 9.89 7.71 -15.81
N VAL A 35 11.18 7.49 -16.02
CA VAL A 35 11.73 6.97 -17.29
C VAL A 35 11.81 5.44 -17.29
N ASP A 36 12.29 4.85 -16.21
CA ASP A 36 12.61 3.41 -16.14
C ASP A 36 11.87 2.68 -15.00
N SER A 37 10.97 3.37 -14.28
CA SER A 37 10.22 2.83 -13.13
C SER A 37 11.10 2.29 -12.01
N THR A 38 12.37 2.71 -11.94
CA THR A 38 13.27 2.31 -10.85
C THR A 38 12.86 2.95 -9.54
N PHE A 39 12.94 2.19 -8.44
CA PHE A 39 12.68 2.69 -7.10
C PHE A 39 13.66 3.84 -6.74
N ARG A 40 13.14 4.97 -6.25
CA ARG A 40 13.94 6.09 -5.75
C ARG A 40 13.93 6.15 -4.23
N LYS A 41 12.74 6.23 -3.62
CA LYS A 41 12.57 6.30 -2.16
C LYS A 41 11.18 5.87 -1.74
N ASN A 42 11.03 5.55 -0.45
CA ASN A 42 9.72 5.38 0.16
C ASN A 42 9.14 6.74 0.54
N LEU A 43 7.91 7.01 0.12
CA LEU A 43 7.15 8.20 0.49
C LEU A 43 6.26 7.93 1.71
N PHE A 44 5.75 6.72 1.84
CA PHE A 44 4.87 6.31 2.94
C PHE A 44 5.03 4.82 3.25
N LYS A 45 4.91 4.48 4.54
CA LYS A 45 4.82 3.10 5.03
C LYS A 45 3.84 3.04 6.19
N ALA A 46 2.93 2.08 6.14
CA ALA A 46 2.08 1.70 7.26
C ALA A 46 2.02 0.18 7.40
N TYR A 47 1.99 -0.27 8.66
CA TYR A 47 1.87 -1.67 9.04
C TYR A 47 0.75 -1.79 10.09
N PRO A 48 -0.53 -1.67 9.67
CA PRO A 48 -1.63 -1.70 10.61
C PRO A 48 -1.71 -3.06 11.31
N ASP A 49 -2.09 -3.04 12.59
CA ASP A 49 -2.38 -4.27 13.31
C ASP A 49 -3.70 -4.85 12.79
N VAL A 50 -3.60 -5.94 12.04
CA VAL A 50 -4.72 -6.65 11.41
C VAL A 50 -4.86 -8.09 11.89
N ASP A 51 -4.13 -8.46 12.95
CA ASP A 51 -4.08 -9.84 13.43
C ASP A 51 -5.49 -10.39 13.68
N SER A 52 -5.80 -11.51 13.04
CA SER A 52 -7.06 -12.26 13.12
C SER A 52 -8.30 -11.56 12.53
N LYS A 53 -8.14 -10.41 11.87
CA LYS A 53 -9.25 -9.67 11.24
C LYS A 53 -9.68 -10.34 9.92
N GLY A 54 -10.98 -10.33 9.65
CA GLY A 54 -11.57 -10.79 8.38
C GLY A 54 -11.59 -9.71 7.28
N GLY A 55 -11.15 -8.50 7.62
CA GLY A 55 -11.04 -7.38 6.70
C GLY A 55 -10.57 -6.13 7.42
N TYR A 56 -10.02 -5.20 6.66
CA TYR A 56 -9.47 -3.95 7.19
C TYR A 56 -9.56 -2.85 6.15
N THR A 57 -10.20 -1.74 6.52
CA THR A 57 -10.16 -0.51 5.74
C THR A 57 -9.07 0.40 6.29
N PHE A 58 -8.10 0.73 5.46
CA PHE A 58 -7.10 1.74 5.76
C PHE A 58 -7.53 3.09 5.21
N ASN A 59 -7.17 4.14 5.94
CA ASN A 59 -7.50 5.53 5.63
C ASN A 59 -6.29 6.38 6.03
N GLU A 60 -5.30 6.39 5.15
CA GLU A 60 -3.97 6.93 5.44
C GLU A 60 -3.74 8.23 4.68
N LYS A 61 -3.20 9.23 5.36
CA LYS A 61 -2.87 10.52 4.77
C LYS A 61 -1.40 10.82 5.03
N PHE A 62 -0.67 11.19 3.99
CA PHE A 62 0.70 11.63 4.12
C PHE A 62 0.95 12.90 3.30
N MET A 63 1.96 13.65 3.72
CA MET A 63 2.34 14.90 3.09
C MET A 63 3.46 14.64 2.09
N LEU A 64 3.27 15.10 0.86
CA LEU A 64 4.34 15.16 -0.13
C LEU A 64 4.86 16.59 -0.20
N LEU A 65 6.16 16.76 0.03
CA LEU A 65 6.87 17.99 -0.30
C LEU A 65 7.31 17.88 -1.76
N SER A 66 6.41 18.20 -2.70
CA SER A 66 6.77 18.44 -4.09
C SER A 66 7.37 19.85 -4.19
N ASN A 67 8.68 19.91 -4.42
CA ASN A 67 9.38 21.17 -4.70
C ASN A 67 9.61 21.37 -6.20
N ASP A 68 9.17 20.42 -7.03
CA ASP A 68 9.53 20.32 -8.43
C ASP A 68 8.34 20.56 -9.37
N VAL A 69 8.64 21.11 -10.55
CA VAL A 69 7.70 21.34 -11.66
C VAL A 69 7.29 20.02 -12.34
N THR A 70 8.01 18.93 -12.04
CA THR A 70 7.81 17.61 -12.65
C THR A 70 6.93 16.72 -11.77
N PRO A 71 5.95 16.00 -12.35
CA PRO A 71 5.11 15.07 -11.60
C PRO A 71 5.94 14.01 -10.87
N THR A 72 5.58 13.71 -9.63
CA THR A 72 6.17 12.63 -8.85
C THR A 72 5.49 11.32 -9.23
N PHE A 73 6.21 10.41 -9.91
CA PHE A 73 5.68 9.10 -10.29
C PHE A 73 5.74 8.14 -9.10
N CYS A 74 4.61 7.53 -8.78
CA CYS A 74 4.43 6.77 -7.54
C CYS A 74 3.90 5.37 -7.80
N ARG A 75 4.23 4.46 -6.88
CA ARG A 75 3.65 3.11 -6.80
C ARG A 75 3.13 2.85 -5.40
N LEU A 76 1.82 2.65 -5.27
CA LEU A 76 1.21 2.07 -4.08
C LEU A 76 1.30 0.54 -4.18
N SER A 77 1.89 -0.08 -3.16
CA SER A 77 1.88 -1.54 -2.96
C SER A 77 1.10 -1.85 -1.69
N VAL A 78 0.10 -2.73 -1.80
CA VAL A 78 -0.64 -3.26 -0.66
C VAL A 78 -0.38 -4.75 -0.62
N GLU A 79 0.28 -5.22 0.44
CA GLU A 79 0.62 -6.62 0.63
C GLU A 79 -0.01 -7.14 1.91
N THR A 80 -0.55 -8.35 1.82
CA THR A 80 -1.23 -9.03 2.92
C THR A 80 -0.70 -10.43 3.06
N MET A 81 -0.67 -10.93 4.29
CA MET A 81 -0.36 -12.31 4.61
C MET A 81 -1.48 -12.91 5.45
N ASP A 82 -1.84 -14.16 5.21
CA ASP A 82 -2.75 -14.94 6.06
C ASP A 82 -1.98 -15.85 7.06
N TYR A 83 -2.72 -16.59 7.89
CA TYR A 83 -2.14 -17.52 8.86
C TYR A 83 -1.58 -18.82 8.28
N ILE A 84 -1.78 -19.07 6.98
CA ILE A 84 -1.14 -20.19 6.27
C ILE A 84 0.07 -19.70 5.45
N ASN A 85 0.54 -18.47 5.70
CA ASN A 85 1.66 -17.81 5.02
C ASN A 85 1.45 -17.60 3.52
N LYS A 86 0.20 -17.48 3.06
CA LYS A 86 -0.10 -17.06 1.70
C LYS A 86 0.03 -15.54 1.62
N PHE A 87 0.77 -15.08 0.63
CA PHE A 87 0.94 -13.66 0.33
C PHE A 87 0.10 -13.28 -0.89
N THR A 88 -0.40 -12.06 -0.88
CA THR A 88 -0.97 -11.43 -2.06
C THR A 88 -0.62 -9.96 -2.02
N ARG A 89 -0.36 -9.43 -3.21
CA ARG A 89 0.11 -8.06 -3.39
C ARG A 89 -0.64 -7.43 -4.55
N ASP A 90 -1.28 -6.30 -4.26
CA ASP A 90 -1.86 -5.43 -5.27
C ASP A 90 -0.97 -4.19 -5.45
N THR A 91 -0.96 -3.67 -6.66
CA THR A 91 -0.11 -2.54 -7.04
C THR A 91 -0.86 -1.55 -7.91
N VAL A 92 -0.79 -0.27 -7.55
CA VAL A 92 -1.39 0.84 -8.30
C VAL A 92 -0.31 1.88 -8.59
N TYR A 93 -0.21 2.29 -9.85
CA TYR A 93 0.67 3.36 -10.28
C TYR A 93 -0.11 4.65 -10.43
N PHE A 94 0.46 5.76 -9.97
CA PHE A 94 -0.17 7.08 -10.04
C PHE A 94 0.89 8.19 -10.07
N SER A 95 0.49 9.39 -10.46
CA SER A 95 1.35 10.57 -10.48
C SER A 95 0.74 11.68 -9.63
N ILE A 96 1.58 12.45 -8.96
CA ILE A 96 1.20 13.63 -8.17
C ILE A 96 1.81 14.86 -8.85
N GLN A 97 1.01 15.90 -9.08
CA GLN A 97 1.46 17.21 -9.55
C GLN A 97 1.65 18.16 -8.38
#